data_AF-A0A8T3KL86-F1
#
_entry.id   AF-A0A8T3KL86-F1
#
_cell.length_a   1.000
_cell.length_b   1.000
_cell.length_c   1.000
_cell.angle_alpha   90.00
_cell.angle_beta   90.00
_cell.angle_gamma   90.00
#
_symmetry.space_group_name_H-M   'P 1'
#
loop_
_entity.id
_entity.type
_entity.pdbx_description
1 polymer ?
#
loop_
_entity_poly.entity_id
_entity_poly.type
_entity_poly.pdbx_seq_one_letter_code
_entity_poly.pdbx_strand_id
1 'polypeptide(L)'
;MYNKIAIAVIAIVIILFITNPGGGYLANWIMEGGQYEIEDEVLRSYLQKEIIQYVFYDKGNVERENHYLFSIYKIRLEDGEIYRILGIFNSFEPLGNLEK
;
A
#
# COMPACT_ATOMS: atom_id res chain seq x y z
N MET A 1 32.88 6.25 -17.00
CA MET A 1 31.64 7.01 -16.69
C MET A 1 30.45 6.07 -16.48
N TYR A 2 30.21 5.11 -17.38
CA TYR A 2 29.15 4.09 -17.27
C TYR A 2 29.13 3.32 -15.93
N ASN A 3 30.29 2.95 -15.38
CA ASN A 3 30.35 2.24 -14.09
C ASN A 3 29.79 3.05 -12.91
N LYS A 4 29.97 4.38 -12.90
CA LYS A 4 29.43 5.23 -11.81
C LYS A 4 27.92 5.36 -11.89
N ILE A 5 27.38 5.46 -13.10
CA ILE A 5 25.93 5.49 -13.34
C ILE A 5 25.30 4.15 -12.99
N ALA A 6 25.92 3.03 -13.42
CA ALA A 6 25.43 1.69 -13.08
C ALA A 6 25.41 1.43 -11.58
N ILE A 7 26.47 1.84 -10.85
CA ILE A 7 26.51 1.74 -9.38
C ILE A 7 25.40 2.59 -8.75
N ALA A 8 25.16 3.81 -9.24
CA ALA A 8 24.09 4.66 -8.72
C ALA A 8 22.69 4.03 -8.95
N VAL A 9 22.45 3.46 -10.14
CA VAL A 9 21.19 2.77 -10.44
C VAL A 9 21.00 1.55 -9.54
N ILE A 10 22.04 0.72 -9.36
CA ILE A 10 21.98 -0.45 -8.47
C ILE A 10 21.70 -0.01 -7.02
N ALA A 11 22.37 1.05 -6.55
CA ALA A 11 22.14 1.59 -5.22
C ALA A 11 20.69 2.07 -5.04
N ILE A 12 20.14 2.78 -6.04
CA ILE A 12 18.73 3.21 -6.04
C ILE A 12 17.79 2.00 -6.00
N VAL A 13 18.04 0.97 -6.81
CA VAL A 13 17.22 -0.26 -6.86
C VAL A 13 17.26 -1.02 -5.52
N ILE A 14 18.42 -1.09 -4.85
CA ILE A 14 18.54 -1.68 -3.52
C ILE A 14 17.78 -0.87 -2.48
N ILE A 15 17.93 0.46 -2.49
CA ILE A 15 17.22 1.37 -1.57
C ILE A 15 15.70 1.23 -1.77
N LEU A 16 15.25 1.14 -3.01
CA LEU A 16 13.85 0.91 -3.35
C LEU A 16 13.33 -0.43 -2.82
N PHE A 17 14.12 -1.49 -2.98
CA PHE A 17 13.76 -2.81 -2.51
C PHE A 17 13.59 -2.85 -0.98
N ILE A 18 14.52 -2.25 -0.22
CA ILE A 18 14.44 -2.23 1.25
C ILE A 18 13.38 -1.27 1.79
N THR A 19 12.90 -0.32 0.98
CA THR A 19 11.85 0.65 1.35
C THR A 19 10.47 0.27 0.85
N ASN A 20 10.30 -0.92 0.25
CA ASN A 20 8.98 -1.43 -0.13
C ASN A 20 8.17 -1.77 1.13
N PRO A 21 7.11 -1.01 1.46
CA PRO A 21 6.48 -1.11 2.77
C PRO A 21 5.62 -2.38 2.89
N GLY A 22 5.86 -3.14 3.96
CA GLY A 22 5.06 -4.30 4.36
C GLY A 22 3.73 -3.95 5.04
N GLY A 23 2.94 -4.97 5.38
CA GLY A 23 1.63 -4.79 6.04
C GLY A 23 1.71 -4.01 7.35
N GLY A 24 2.78 -4.16 8.13
CA GLY A 24 2.98 -3.37 9.35
C GLY A 24 3.08 -1.86 9.11
N TYR A 25 3.69 -1.45 8.00
CA TYR A 25 3.74 -0.03 7.61
C TYR A 25 2.37 0.49 7.18
N LEU A 26 1.54 -0.38 6.56
CA LEU A 26 0.19 -0.02 6.16
C LEU A 26 -0.70 0.24 7.38
N ALA A 27 -0.59 -0.58 8.43
CA ALA A 27 -1.29 -0.33 9.69
C ALA A 27 -0.87 1.00 10.32
N ASN A 28 0.44 1.29 10.35
CA ASN A 28 0.93 2.56 10.89
C ASN A 28 0.39 3.75 10.10
N TRP A 29 0.42 3.70 8.77
CA TRP A 29 -0.14 4.74 7.91
C TRP A 29 -1.63 4.99 8.22
N ILE A 30 -2.41 3.92 8.43
CA ILE A 30 -3.82 4.07 8.84
C ILE A 30 -3.99 4.66 10.24
N MET A 31 -3.14 4.27 11.19
CA MET A 31 -3.20 4.79 12.55
C MET A 31 -2.79 6.28 12.61
N GLU A 32 -1.88 6.69 11.74
CA GLU A 32 -1.38 8.06 11.63
C GLU A 32 -2.33 8.98 10.83
N GLY A 33 -3.36 8.43 10.19
CA GLY A 33 -4.36 9.22 9.47
C GLY A 33 -4.17 9.29 7.96
N GLY A 34 -3.35 8.43 7.36
CA GLY A 34 -3.14 8.40 5.92
C GLY A 34 -4.43 8.22 5.09
N GLN A 35 -5.43 7.53 5.65
CA GLN A 35 -6.77 7.40 5.08
C GLN A 35 -7.59 8.71 5.02
N TYR A 36 -7.13 9.82 5.62
CA TYR A 36 -7.85 11.10 5.56
C TYR A 36 -7.80 11.76 4.17
N GLU A 37 -6.94 11.27 3.28
CA GLU A 37 -6.98 11.61 1.84
C GLU A 37 -8.23 11.06 1.14
N ILE A 38 -8.94 10.13 1.78
CA ILE A 38 -10.19 9.54 1.28
C ILE A 38 -11.35 10.38 1.81
N GLU A 39 -12.01 11.11 0.91
CA GLU A 39 -13.11 12.03 1.24
C GLU A 39 -14.35 11.31 1.80
N ASP A 40 -14.62 10.09 1.33
CA ASP A 40 -15.75 9.28 1.78
C ASP A 40 -15.48 8.66 3.16
N GLU A 41 -16.21 9.13 4.17
CA GLU A 41 -16.08 8.68 5.56
C GLU A 41 -16.48 7.22 5.78
N VAL A 42 -17.46 6.72 5.03
CA VAL A 42 -17.92 5.32 5.12
C VAL A 42 -16.83 4.41 4.56
N LEU A 43 -16.33 4.74 3.37
CA LEU A 43 -15.23 4.03 2.74
C LEU A 43 -13.98 4.05 3.60
N ARG A 44 -13.62 5.22 4.14
CA ARG A 44 -12.49 5.39 5.07
C ARG A 44 -12.58 4.46 6.27
N SER A 45 -13.75 4.42 6.92
CA SER A 45 -13.99 3.57 8.10
C SER A 45 -13.94 2.08 7.76
N TYR A 46 -14.46 1.71 6.59
CA TYR A 46 -14.40 0.34 6.07
C TYR A 46 -12.94 -0.09 5.81
N LEU A 47 -12.17 0.72 5.09
CA LEU A 47 -10.76 0.42 4.77
C LEU A 47 -9.92 0.30 6.05
N GLN A 48 -10.14 1.19 7.02
CA GLN A 48 -9.48 1.10 8.33
C GLN A 48 -9.76 -0.24 9.02
N LYS A 49 -11.02 -0.68 9.04
CA LYS A 49 -11.41 -1.97 9.64
C LYS A 49 -10.73 -3.14 8.92
N GLU A 50 -10.80 -3.20 7.59
CA GLU A 50 -10.24 -4.32 6.82
C GLU A 50 -8.71 -4.39 6.92
N ILE A 51 -8.03 -3.24 6.92
CA ILE A 51 -6.57 -3.20 7.08
C ILE A 51 -6.14 -3.61 8.50
N ILE A 52 -6.86 -3.19 9.54
CA ILE A 52 -6.59 -3.66 10.91
C ILE A 52 -6.78 -5.17 11.01
N GLN A 53 -7.84 -5.72 10.40
CA GLN A 53 -8.05 -7.18 10.35
C GLN A 53 -6.90 -7.90 9.65
N TYR A 54 -6.43 -7.35 8.53
CA TYR A 54 -5.34 -7.92 7.75
C TYR A 54 -4.03 -7.95 8.53
N VAL A 55 -3.64 -6.82 9.12
CA VAL A 55 -2.31 -6.68 9.73
C VAL A 55 -2.21 -7.38 11.08
N PHE A 56 -3.26 -7.32 11.91
CA PHE A 56 -3.18 -7.82 13.29
C PHE A 56 -3.76 -9.20 13.49
N TYR A 57 -4.64 -9.65 12.59
CA TYR A 57 -5.40 -10.88 12.77
C TYR A 57 -5.27 -11.87 11.62
N ASP A 58 -4.51 -11.53 10.57
CA ASP A 58 -4.38 -12.33 9.33
C ASP A 58 -5.77 -12.70 8.76
N LYS A 59 -6.68 -11.72 8.79
CA LYS A 59 -8.10 -11.84 8.42
C LYS A 59 -8.51 -10.63 7.59
N GLY A 60 -9.72 -10.65 7.03
CA GLY A 60 -10.25 -9.54 6.25
C GLY A 60 -9.99 -9.67 4.75
N ASN A 61 -10.43 -8.67 4.00
CA ASN A 61 -10.56 -8.71 2.55
C ASN A 61 -9.38 -8.05 1.81
N VAL A 62 -8.17 -8.15 2.36
CA VAL A 62 -6.97 -7.49 1.82
C VAL A 62 -6.04 -8.52 1.17
N GLU A 63 -5.72 -8.31 -0.10
CA GLU A 63 -4.70 -9.04 -0.83
C GLU A 63 -3.52 -8.13 -1.15
N ARG A 64 -2.29 -8.58 -0.85
CA ARG A 64 -1.07 -7.85 -1.16
C ARG A 64 -0.39 -8.43 -2.38
N GLU A 65 -0.31 -7.65 -3.45
CA GLU A 65 0.50 -7.94 -4.63
C GLU A 65 1.88 -7.29 -4.48
N ASN A 66 2.92 -8.11 -4.40
CA ASN A 66 4.30 -7.64 -4.21
C ASN A 66 4.99 -7.46 -5.56
N HIS A 67 5.49 -6.26 -5.81
CA HIS A 67 6.42 -5.98 -6.91
C HIS A 67 7.80 -5.66 -6.34
N TYR A 68 8.80 -5.58 -7.22
CA TYR A 68 10.19 -5.39 -6.80
C TYR A 68 10.42 -4.04 -6.08
N LEU A 69 9.69 -2.99 -6.45
CA LEU A 69 9.89 -1.62 -5.94
C LEU A 69 8.68 -1.07 -5.17
N PHE A 70 7.54 -1.76 -5.21
CA PHE A 70 6.28 -1.30 -4.62
C PHE A 70 5.40 -2.50 -4.29
N SER A 71 4.29 -2.26 -3.60
CA SER A 71 3.23 -3.25 -3.42
C SER A 71 1.87 -2.62 -3.65
N ILE A 72 0.92 -3.41 -4.15
CA ILE A 72 -0.48 -3.01 -4.27
C ILE A 72 -1.28 -3.79 -3.25
N TYR A 73 -2.01 -3.07 -2.40
CA TYR A 73 -2.98 -3.65 -1.48
C TYR A 73 -4.36 -3.51 -2.12
N LYS A 74 -4.96 -4.65 -2.45
CA LYS A 74 -6.30 -4.76 -3.01
C LYS A 74 -7.25 -5.08 -1.87
N ILE A 75 -8.27 -4.24 -1.69
CA ILE A 75 -9.22 -4.34 -0.60
C ILE A 75 -10.58 -4.55 -1.23
N ARG A 76 -11.16 -5.74 -1.04
CA ARG A 76 -12.47 -6.06 -1.59
C ARG A 76 -13.56 -5.46 -0.70
N LEU A 77 -14.37 -4.58 -1.29
CA LEU A 77 -15.49 -3.91 -0.65
C LEU A 77 -16.71 -4.85 -0.55
N GLU A 78 -17.72 -4.46 0.23
CA GLU A 78 -18.93 -5.28 0.45
C GLU A 78 -19.77 -5.51 -0.82
N ASP A 79 -19.72 -4.56 -1.75
CA ASP A 79 -20.37 -4.64 -3.07
C ASP A 79 -19.58 -5.48 -4.10
N GLY A 80 -18.40 -5.97 -3.72
CA GLY A 80 -17.52 -6.76 -4.56
C GLY A 80 -16.47 -5.95 -5.33
N GLU A 81 -16.52 -4.62 -5.26
CA GLU A 81 -15.54 -3.73 -5.87
C GLU A 81 -14.15 -3.85 -5.21
N ILE A 82 -13.10 -3.42 -5.91
CA ILE A 82 -11.71 -3.51 -5.42
C ILE A 82 -11.09 -2.13 -5.29
N TYR A 83 -10.93 -1.69 -4.05
CA TYR A 83 -10.17 -0.50 -3.71
C TYR A 83 -8.67 -0.82 -3.68
N ARG A 84 -7.84 0.04 -4.29
CA ARG A 84 -6.39 -0.18 -4.37
C ARG A 84 -5.62 0.88 -3.60
N ILE A 85 -4.62 0.44 -2.86
CA ILE A 85 -3.64 1.31 -2.19
C ILE A 85 -2.25 0.93 -2.68
N LEU A 86 -1.49 1.93 -3.15
CA LEU A 86 -0.09 1.77 -3.55
C LEU A 86 0.81 1.97 -2.34
N GLY A 87 1.59 0.96 -1.97
CA GLY A 87 2.70 1.09 -1.03
C GLY A 87 4.02 1.28 -1.77
N ILE A 88 4.67 2.43 -1.61
CA ILE A 88 5.97 2.75 -2.24
C ILE A 88 6.78 3.69 -1.34
N PHE A 89 8.10 3.48 -1.24
CA PHE A 89 9.00 4.36 -0.45
C PHE A 89 8.55 4.63 1.00
N ASN A 90 8.11 3.62 1.75
CA ASN A 90 7.52 3.79 3.09
C ASN A 90 6.27 4.70 3.14
N SER A 91 5.68 5.02 2.00
CA SER A 91 4.45 5.80 1.87
C SER A 91 3.34 4.94 1.30
N PHE A 92 2.10 5.38 1.50
CA PHE A 92 0.92 4.78 0.90
C PHE A 92 0.08 5.84 0.23
N GLU A 93 -0.45 5.52 -0.95
CA GLU A 93 -1.28 6.40 -1.76
C GLU A 93 -2.59 5.67 -2.13
N PRO A 94 -3.76 6.26 -1.89
CA PRO A 94 -5.02 5.72 -2.38
C PRO A 94 -5.10 5.83 -3.91
N LEU A 95 -5.30 4.70 -4.60
CA LEU A 95 -5.49 4.68 -6.06
C LEU A 95 -6.97 4.63 -6.46
N GLY A 96 -7.88 4.34 -5.52
CA GLY A 96 -9.31 4.23 -5.79
C GLY A 96 -9.74 2.93 -6.50
N ASN A 97 -10.98 2.91 -6.98
CA ASN A 97 -11.48 1.91 -7.94
C ASN A 97 -11.07 2.38 -9.35
N LEU A 98 -10.03 1.76 -9.91
CA LEU A 98 -9.57 2.03 -11.27
C LEU A 98 -10.40 1.32 -12.35
N GLU A 99 -11.44 0.58 -11.97
CA GLU A 99 -12.38 -0.06 -12.89
C GLU A 99 -13.74 0.65 -12.77
N LYS A 100 -14.12 1.35 -13.84
CA LYS A 100 -15.49 1.78 -14.15
C LYS A 100 -15.86 1.20 -15.50
#